data_AF-A0A7V9L5S1-F1
#
_entry.id   AF-A0A7V9L5S1-F1
#
_cell.length_a   1.000
_cell.length_b   1.000
_cell.length_c   1.000
_cell.angle_alpha   90.00
_cell.angle_beta   90.00
_cell.angle_gamma   90.00
#
_symmetry.space_group_name_H-M   'P 1'
#
loop_
_entity.id
_entity.type
_entity.pdbx_description
1 polymer ?
#
loop_
_entity_poly.entity_id
_entity_poly.type
_entity_poly.pdbx_seq_one_letter_code
_entity_poly.pdbx_strand_id
1 'polypeptide(L)'
;LDPYRATTHNKGIMNGVDAVLVATGQDWRAVEAGAHAYACRDGTYRPLAIWRERDGGLEGELGMPLAVGTVGGALHVHPSANLALALANVSHADQLTALAGAAGLATNLAALRALATEGIQKGHMALHARKLARMVKETP
;
A
#
# COMPACT_ATOMS: atom_id res chain seq x y z
N LEU A 1 3.98 19.89 -5.45
CA LEU A 1 3.76 18.43 -5.33
C LEU A 1 4.73 17.74 -6.26
N ASP A 2 5.55 16.83 -5.74
CA ASP A 2 6.60 16.13 -6.50
C ASP A 2 6.09 14.75 -6.98
N PRO A 3 6.02 14.48 -8.29
CA PRO A 3 5.65 13.17 -8.84
C PRO A 3 6.56 12.04 -8.35
N TYR A 4 7.87 12.27 -8.14
CA TYR A 4 8.78 11.24 -7.65
C TYR A 4 8.39 10.80 -6.23
N ARG A 5 8.04 11.75 -5.36
CA ARG A 5 7.50 11.43 -4.04
C ARG A 5 6.12 10.78 -4.12
N ALA A 6 5.24 11.23 -5.01
CA ALA A 6 3.92 10.64 -5.18
C ALA A 6 4.00 9.16 -5.61
N THR A 7 4.95 8.80 -6.49
CA THR A 7 5.18 7.41 -6.90
C THR A 7 5.52 6.52 -5.70
N THR A 8 6.48 6.93 -4.88
CA THR A 8 6.87 6.15 -3.68
C THR A 8 5.79 6.14 -2.61
N HIS A 9 4.98 7.20 -2.52
CA HIS A 9 3.81 7.27 -1.63
C HIS A 9 2.73 6.27 -2.05
N ASN A 10 2.36 6.25 -3.34
CA ASN A 10 1.33 5.37 -3.87
C ASN A 10 1.77 3.91 -3.84
N LYS A 11 3.04 3.62 -4.15
CA LYS A 11 3.62 2.29 -3.96
C LYS A 11 3.43 1.78 -2.51
N GLY A 12 3.61 2.65 -1.52
CA GLY A 12 3.40 2.31 -0.11
C GLY A 12 1.94 1.96 0.23
N ILE A 13 0.97 2.56 -0.44
CA ILE A 13 -0.46 2.20 -0.34
C ILE A 13 -0.67 0.82 -0.98
N MET A 14 -0.18 0.63 -2.19
CA MET A 14 -0.39 -0.60 -2.96
C MET A 14 0.24 -1.83 -2.30
N ASN A 15 1.33 -1.68 -1.53
CA ASN A 15 1.85 -2.75 -0.68
C ASN A 15 0.78 -3.40 0.23
N GLY A 16 -0.14 -2.60 0.79
CA GLY A 16 -1.22 -3.09 1.65
C GLY A 16 -2.41 -3.59 0.86
N VAL A 17 -2.82 -2.83 -0.16
CA VAL A 17 -3.93 -3.18 -1.06
C VAL A 17 -3.66 -4.53 -1.73
N ASP A 18 -2.53 -4.67 -2.42
CA ASP A 18 -2.20 -5.86 -3.19
C ASP A 18 -2.07 -7.10 -2.32
N ALA A 19 -1.59 -6.95 -1.08
CA ALA A 19 -1.54 -8.07 -0.13
C ALA A 19 -2.94 -8.63 0.15
N VAL A 20 -3.94 -7.76 0.35
CA VAL A 20 -5.34 -8.17 0.52
C VAL A 20 -5.87 -8.78 -0.77
N LEU A 21 -5.61 -8.14 -1.92
CA LEU A 21 -6.09 -8.61 -3.22
C LEU A 21 -5.56 -10.01 -3.57
N VAL A 22 -4.25 -10.23 -3.40
CA VAL A 22 -3.62 -11.54 -3.62
C VAL A 22 -4.21 -12.59 -2.69
N ALA A 23 -4.32 -12.28 -1.39
CA ALA A 23 -4.86 -13.21 -0.39
C ALA A 23 -6.31 -13.61 -0.70
N THR A 24 -7.09 -12.68 -1.26
CA THR A 24 -8.52 -12.87 -1.59
C THR A 24 -8.75 -13.20 -3.07
N GLY A 25 -7.71 -13.60 -3.81
CA GLY A 25 -7.83 -14.10 -5.18
C GLY A 25 -8.29 -13.07 -6.21
N GLN A 26 -8.09 -11.78 -5.94
CA GLN A 26 -8.45 -10.67 -6.84
C GLN A 26 -7.36 -10.39 -7.87
N ASP A 27 -7.73 -9.73 -8.97
CA ASP A 27 -6.76 -9.24 -9.95
C ASP A 27 -6.12 -7.93 -9.49
N TRP A 28 -4.94 -8.02 -8.87
CA TRP A 28 -4.20 -6.84 -8.42
C TRP A 28 -3.72 -5.96 -9.58
N ARG A 29 -3.50 -6.51 -10.79
CA ARG A 29 -3.03 -5.73 -11.94
C ARG A 29 -4.12 -4.78 -12.42
N ALA A 30 -5.37 -5.24 -12.42
CA ALA A 30 -6.52 -4.39 -12.76
C ALA A 30 -6.68 -3.23 -11.77
N VAL A 31 -6.51 -3.50 -10.47
CA VAL A 31 -6.59 -2.46 -9.44
C VAL A 31 -5.41 -1.49 -9.54
N GLU A 32 -4.17 -1.96 -9.69
CA GLU A 32 -2.97 -1.13 -9.89
C GLU A 32 -3.12 -0.18 -11.08
N ALA A 33 -3.55 -0.70 -12.23
CA ALA A 33 -3.76 0.11 -13.43
C ALA A 33 -4.80 1.22 -13.19
N GLY A 34 -5.94 0.87 -12.56
CA GLY A 34 -6.98 1.84 -12.22
C GLY A 34 -6.52 2.88 -11.20
N ALA A 35 -5.83 2.46 -10.15
CA ALA A 35 -5.32 3.34 -9.09
C ALA A 35 -4.31 4.35 -9.65
N HIS A 36 -3.33 3.87 -10.42
CA HIS A 36 -2.29 4.74 -10.98
C HIS A 36 -2.80 5.64 -12.12
N ALA A 37 -3.78 5.19 -12.92
CA ALA A 37 -4.47 6.07 -13.86
C ALA A 37 -5.29 7.16 -13.13
N TYR A 38 -5.98 6.79 -12.04
CA TYR A 38 -6.74 7.74 -11.23
C TYR A 38 -5.84 8.78 -10.54
N ALA A 39 -4.62 8.40 -10.16
CA ALA A 39 -3.63 9.29 -9.58
C ALA A 39 -3.21 10.44 -10.52
N CYS A 40 -3.37 10.29 -11.84
CA CYS A 40 -3.03 11.31 -12.84
C CYS A 40 -4.24 11.93 -13.55
N ARG A 41 -5.48 11.71 -13.06
CA ARG A 41 -6.73 12.16 -13.71
C ARG A 41 -6.80 13.67 -13.98
N ASP A 42 -6.14 14.49 -13.17
CA ASP A 42 -6.10 15.96 -13.33
C ASP A 42 -4.76 16.43 -13.96
N GLY A 43 -4.19 15.65 -14.88
CA GLY A 43 -3.01 16.01 -15.68
C GLY A 43 -1.65 15.98 -14.95
N THR A 44 -1.61 15.60 -13.67
CA THR A 44 -0.36 15.42 -12.92
C THR A 44 -0.53 14.27 -11.94
N TYR A 45 0.48 13.40 -11.85
CA TYR A 45 0.49 12.27 -10.94
C TYR A 45 0.59 12.74 -9.47
N ARG A 46 -0.41 12.40 -8.67
CA ARG A 46 -0.60 12.88 -7.29
C ARG A 46 -0.73 11.71 -6.30
N PRO A 47 -0.50 11.94 -5.00
CA PRO A 47 -0.79 10.98 -3.95
C PRO A 47 -2.28 10.55 -3.98
N LEU A 48 -2.53 9.26 -3.78
CA LEU A 48 -3.88 8.70 -3.64
C LEU A 48 -4.48 8.95 -2.26
N ALA A 49 -3.63 9.11 -1.24
CA ALA A 49 -4.04 9.42 0.12
C ALA A 49 -3.67 10.86 0.53
N ILE A 50 -4.54 11.50 1.29
CA ILE A 50 -4.35 12.82 1.87
C ILE A 50 -4.44 12.70 3.39
N TRP A 51 -3.47 13.28 4.09
CA TRP A 51 -3.43 13.34 5.55
C TRP A 51 -3.59 14.79 6.00
N ARG A 52 -4.43 15.02 7.01
CA ARG A 52 -4.72 16.34 7.58
C ARG A 52 -4.71 16.26 9.10
N GLU A 53 -4.21 17.31 9.74
CA GLU A 53 -4.40 17.50 11.18
C GLU A 53 -5.81 18.08 11.40
N ARG A 54 -6.57 17.47 12.31
CA ARG A 54 -7.93 17.88 12.69
C ARG A 54 -8.17 17.53 14.15
N ASP A 55 -8.65 18.50 14.93
CA ASP A 55 -9.04 18.33 16.33
C ASP A 55 -7.95 17.67 17.21
N GLY A 56 -6.67 17.97 16.95
CA GLY A 56 -5.54 17.37 17.66
C GLY A 56 -5.25 15.90 17.28
N GLY A 57 -5.97 15.37 16.28
CA GLY A 57 -5.77 14.07 15.66
C GLY A 57 -5.25 14.17 14.22
N LEU A 58 -4.91 13.02 13.66
CA LEU A 58 -4.51 12.88 12.26
C LEU A 58 -5.58 12.11 11.48
N GLU A 59 -6.20 12.78 10.50
CA GLU A 59 -7.21 12.23 9.61
C GLU A 59 -6.58 11.83 8.27
N GLY A 60 -6.82 10.60 7.84
CA GLY A 60 -6.35 10.06 6.56
C GLY A 60 -7.51 9.72 5.64
N GLU A 61 -7.42 10.14 4.39
CA GLU A 61 -8.43 9.90 3.35
C GLU A 61 -7.75 9.26 2.14
N LEU A 62 -8.24 8.12 1.66
CA LEU A 62 -7.77 7.44 0.45
C LEU A 62 -8.86 7.45 -0.62
N GLY A 63 -8.50 7.93 -1.82
CA GLY A 63 -9.38 7.86 -2.99
C GLY A 63 -8.71 7.11 -4.14
N MET A 64 -9.26 5.96 -4.53
CA MET A 64 -8.83 5.21 -5.71
C MET A 64 -9.93 4.25 -6.20
N PRO A 65 -9.95 3.88 -7.50
CA PRO A 65 -10.77 2.79 -8.01
C PRO A 65 -10.35 1.47 -7.40
N LEU A 66 -11.32 0.68 -6.95
CA LEU A 66 -11.14 -0.68 -6.42
C LEU A 66 -12.22 -1.58 -7.03
N ALA A 67 -11.87 -2.21 -8.16
CA ALA A 67 -12.73 -3.18 -8.80
C ALA A 67 -12.45 -4.58 -8.24
N VAL A 68 -13.24 -4.97 -7.23
CA VAL A 68 -13.14 -6.28 -6.55
C VAL A 68 -14.46 -7.03 -6.61
N GLY A 69 -14.41 -8.35 -6.42
CA GLY A 69 -15.59 -9.22 -6.41
C GLY A 69 -15.49 -10.30 -5.34
N THR A 70 -16.63 -10.65 -4.74
CA THR A 70 -16.75 -11.77 -3.79
C THR A 70 -17.34 -13.03 -4.43
N VAL A 71 -17.62 -12.99 -5.74
CA VAL A 71 -18.14 -14.09 -6.55
C VAL A 71 -17.40 -14.11 -7.89
N GLY A 72 -17.13 -15.30 -8.45
CA GLY A 72 -16.48 -15.42 -9.76
C GLY A 72 -14.94 -15.48 -9.71
N GLY A 73 -14.33 -15.85 -10.83
CA GLY A 73 -12.87 -15.87 -11.00
C GLY A 73 -12.15 -16.96 -10.20
N ALA A 74 -10.97 -16.62 -9.67
CA ALA A 74 -10.12 -17.54 -8.90
C ALA A 74 -10.77 -18.00 -7.58
N LEU A 75 -11.79 -17.29 -7.07
CA LEU A 75 -12.52 -17.65 -5.85
C LEU A 75 -13.23 -19.01 -5.95
N HIS A 76 -13.64 -19.45 -7.15
CA HIS A 76 -14.24 -20.77 -7.33
C HIS A 76 -13.22 -21.92 -7.25
N VAL A 77 -11.93 -21.61 -7.42
CA VAL A 77 -10.90 -22.62 -7.69
C VAL A 77 -9.80 -22.62 -6.64
N HIS A 78 -9.60 -21.53 -5.90
CA HIS A 78 -8.51 -21.34 -4.96
C HIS A 78 -9.01 -21.44 -3.49
N PRO A 79 -8.85 -22.58 -2.80
CA PRO A 79 -9.37 -22.78 -1.45
C PRO A 79 -8.88 -21.73 -0.45
N SER A 80 -7.61 -21.30 -0.55
CA SER A 80 -7.07 -20.29 0.38
C SER A 80 -7.70 -18.92 0.20
N ALA A 81 -8.24 -18.58 -0.98
CA ALA A 81 -8.88 -17.30 -1.20
C ALA A 81 -10.25 -17.25 -0.50
N ASN A 82 -11.00 -18.36 -0.54
CA ASN A 82 -12.23 -18.51 0.25
C ASN A 82 -11.94 -18.50 1.75
N LEU A 83 -10.87 -19.15 2.19
CA LEU A 83 -10.44 -19.10 3.59
C LEU A 83 -10.09 -17.67 4.01
N ALA A 84 -9.37 -16.91 3.18
CA ALA A 84 -9.03 -15.52 3.48
C ALA A 84 -10.28 -14.63 3.62
N LEU A 85 -11.26 -14.78 2.73
CA LEU A 85 -12.55 -14.06 2.83
C LEU A 85 -13.31 -14.45 4.11
N ALA A 86 -13.35 -15.74 4.45
CA ALA A 86 -13.99 -16.22 5.67
C ALA A 86 -13.30 -15.70 6.94
N LEU A 87 -11.96 -15.72 6.99
CA LEU A 87 -11.17 -15.18 8.10
C LEU A 87 -11.37 -13.67 8.26
N ALA A 88 -11.52 -12.95 7.15
CA ALA A 88 -11.79 -11.52 7.14
C ALA A 88 -13.27 -11.16 7.39
N ASN A 89 -14.16 -12.16 7.50
CA ASN A 89 -15.60 -12.00 7.61
C ASN A 89 -16.20 -11.09 6.50
N VAL A 90 -15.72 -11.28 5.27
CA VAL A 90 -16.15 -10.53 4.08
C VAL A 90 -17.11 -11.38 3.27
N SER A 91 -18.34 -10.90 3.10
CA SER A 91 -19.37 -11.50 2.25
C SER A 91 -19.70 -10.65 1.02
N HIS A 92 -19.39 -9.36 1.04
CA HIS A 92 -19.75 -8.41 -0.02
C HIS A 92 -18.54 -7.61 -0.53
N ALA A 93 -18.62 -7.17 -1.79
CA ALA A 93 -17.51 -6.48 -2.47
C ALA A 93 -17.18 -5.11 -1.85
N ASP A 94 -18.17 -4.42 -1.27
CA ASP A 94 -17.99 -3.17 -0.53
C ASP A 94 -17.16 -3.38 0.74
N GLN A 95 -17.37 -4.48 1.46
CA GLN A 95 -16.57 -4.86 2.63
C GLN A 95 -15.12 -5.18 2.22
N LEU A 96 -14.92 -5.91 1.12
CA LEU A 96 -13.59 -6.19 0.59
C LEU A 96 -12.89 -4.89 0.15
N THR A 97 -13.63 -3.99 -0.46
CA THR A 97 -13.15 -2.65 -0.85
C THR A 97 -12.69 -1.85 0.37
N ALA A 98 -13.52 -1.81 1.41
CA ALA A 98 -13.19 -1.13 2.67
C ALA A 98 -11.96 -1.75 3.35
N LEU A 99 -11.86 -3.08 3.37
CA LEU A 99 -10.71 -3.79 3.94
C LEU A 99 -9.41 -3.49 3.18
N ALA A 100 -9.43 -3.59 1.85
CA ALA A 100 -8.27 -3.31 1.01
C ALA A 100 -7.84 -1.84 1.13
N GLY A 101 -8.80 -0.91 1.08
CA GLY A 101 -8.54 0.52 1.27
C GLY A 101 -7.97 0.84 2.65
N ALA A 102 -8.52 0.25 3.71
CA ALA A 102 -8.01 0.42 5.08
C ALA A 102 -6.60 -0.14 5.22
N ALA A 103 -6.31 -1.31 4.65
CA ALA A 103 -4.96 -1.87 4.62
C ALA A 103 -3.97 -0.95 3.90
N GLY A 104 -4.35 -0.39 2.75
CA GLY A 104 -3.54 0.59 2.01
C GLY A 104 -3.28 1.88 2.79
N LEU A 105 -4.30 2.40 3.48
CA LEU A 105 -4.15 3.60 4.32
C LEU A 105 -3.24 3.31 5.53
N ALA A 106 -3.37 2.13 6.14
CA ALA A 106 -2.55 1.69 7.27
C ALA A 106 -1.07 1.52 6.87
N THR A 107 -0.77 0.88 5.74
CA THR A 107 0.62 0.76 5.26
C THR A 107 1.21 2.10 4.86
N ASN A 108 0.40 3.00 4.29
CA ASN A 108 0.82 4.36 4.01
C ASN A 108 1.17 5.14 5.28
N LEU A 109 0.30 5.09 6.31
CA LEU A 109 0.58 5.73 7.60
C LEU A 109 1.85 5.17 8.24
N ALA A 110 2.01 3.84 8.24
CA ALA A 110 3.18 3.18 8.77
C ALA A 110 4.46 3.66 8.06
N ALA A 111 4.43 3.74 6.72
CA ALA A 111 5.54 4.25 5.92
C ALA A 111 5.85 5.74 6.20
N LEU A 112 4.82 6.59 6.28
CA LEU A 112 4.99 8.00 6.62
C LEU A 112 5.58 8.18 8.02
N ARG A 113 5.04 7.47 9.01
CA ARG A 113 5.55 7.48 10.39
C ARG A 113 7.00 7.02 10.44
N ALA A 114 7.34 5.95 9.73
CA ALA A 114 8.70 5.44 9.61
C ALA A 114 9.68 6.46 9.01
N LEU A 115 9.26 7.21 7.99
CA LEU A 115 10.09 8.23 7.32
C LEU A 115 10.20 9.52 8.13
N ALA A 116 9.16 9.88 8.88
CA ALA A 116 9.11 11.08 9.70
C ALA A 116 9.78 10.90 11.09
N THR A 117 10.03 9.66 11.51
CA THR A 117 10.69 9.36 12.80
C THR A 117 12.13 8.90 12.58
N GLU A 118 13.06 9.36 13.42
CA GLU A 118 14.51 9.10 13.27
C GLU A 118 14.92 7.63 13.24
N GLY A 119 14.06 6.72 13.71
CA GLY A 119 14.39 5.31 13.93
C GLY A 119 14.85 4.58 12.66
N ILE A 120 14.22 4.86 11.50
CA ILE A 120 14.62 4.21 10.25
C ILE A 120 15.90 4.82 9.69
N GLN A 121 16.07 6.15 9.76
CA GLN A 121 17.31 6.79 9.29
C GLN A 121 18.54 6.26 10.03
N LYS A 122 18.49 6.14 11.36
CA LYS A 122 19.58 5.55 12.15
C LYS A 122 19.82 4.08 11.81
N GLY A 123 18.76 3.26 11.67
CA GLY A 123 18.88 1.84 11.31
C GLY A 123 19.43 1.60 9.90
N HIS A 124 18.96 2.36 8.91
CA HIS A 124 19.43 2.28 7.52
C HIS A 124 20.85 2.82 7.37
N MET A 125 21.20 3.90 8.07
CA MET A 125 22.56 4.43 8.12
C MET A 125 23.52 3.46 8.82
N ALA A 126 23.10 2.79 9.88
CA ALA A 126 23.91 1.73 10.49
C ALA A 126 24.17 0.58 9.52
N LEU A 127 23.17 0.17 8.73
CA LEU A 127 23.34 -0.87 7.70
C LEU A 127 24.21 -0.40 6.52
N HIS A 128 24.06 0.85 6.07
CA HIS A 128 24.91 1.46 5.04
C HIS A 128 26.35 1.61 5.51
N ALA A 129 26.59 2.06 6.74
CA ALA A 129 27.91 2.16 7.33
C ALA A 129 28.58 0.78 7.44
N ARG A 130 27.83 -0.27 7.79
CA ARG A 130 28.34 -1.66 7.78
C ARG A 130 28.69 -2.15 6.37
N LYS A 131 27.90 -1.79 5.34
CA LYS A 131 28.23 -2.11 3.94
C LYS A 131 29.50 -1.39 3.47
N LEU A 132 29.65 -0.11 3.78
CA LEU A 132 30.86 0.67 3.46
C LEU A 132 32.10 0.12 4.17
N ALA A 133 31.99 -0.17 5.46
CA ALA A 133 33.09 -0.75 6.23
C ALA A 133 33.52 -2.15 5.72
N ARG A 134 32.57 -2.94 5.19
CA ARG A 134 32.89 -4.22 4.56
C ARG A 134 33.62 -4.04 3.23
N MET A 135 33.19 -3.09 2.40
CA MET A 135 33.88 -2.76 1.15
C MET A 135 35.31 -2.25 1.38
N VAL A 136 35.55 -1.41 2.39
CA VAL A 136 36.90 -0.93 2.73
C VAL A 136 37.82 -2.07 3.19
N LYS A 137 37.28 -3.09 3.87
CA LYS A 137 38.03 -4.27 4.32
C LYS A 137 38.33 -5.29 3.21
N GLU A 138 37.64 -5.20 2.06
CA GLU A 138 37.80 -6.12 0.92
C GLU A 138 38.67 -5.54 -0.21
N THR A 139 39.20 -4.32 -0.04
CA THR A 139 40.28 -3.77 -0.89
C THR A 139 41.61 -4.43 -0.52
N PRO A 140 42.40 -4.96 -1.47
CA PRO A 140 43.64 -5.71 -1.21
C PRO A 140 44.74 -4.90 -0.51
#